data_AF-K2E8R8-F1
#
_entry.id   AF-K2E8R8-F1
#
_cell.length_a   1.000
_cell.length_b   1.000
_cell.length_c   1.000
_cell.angle_alpha   90.00
_cell.angle_beta   90.00
_cell.angle_gamma   90.00
#
_symmetry.space_group_name_H-M   'P 1'
#
loop_
_entity.id
_entity.type
_entity.pdbx_description
1 polymer ?
#
loop_
_entity_poly.entity_id
_entity_poly.type
_entity_poly.pdbx_seq_one_letter_code
_entity_poly.pdbx_strand_id
1 'polypeptide(L)'
;MLILALIYFITILFVSYKNFAWGLYSLAFVLPLYFLRPQIGFLPTTILELHFGAVFLVWLFSYARQDWVRIKEFLQNNKLFSWGLFIFFVASFASIFVSAIASLEPLQKIILATGIWRAFFLEPIILFFILVGRQQNFSKMKMIWALLLSAFLVSLIAVAQEIFFLLHWQFPYFGMAIPGRMNSIYTTPNAIGLFTLPVLFLSLLLLPQLKNKVQKYFYYFVILIILLANLFSFSQGAWVALAVAIVVYLFFAGYKKLSVSLVLLGMIVVLLIPS
;
A
#
# COMPACT_ATOMS: atom_id res chain seq x y z
N MET A 1 0.96 26.00 3.78
CA MET A 1 0.78 24.64 3.24
C MET A 1 1.19 24.51 1.78
N LEU A 2 0.72 25.38 0.87
CA LEU A 2 1.12 25.34 -0.55
C LEU A 2 2.64 25.39 -0.78
N ILE A 3 3.34 26.34 -0.15
CA ILE A 3 4.81 26.50 -0.29
C ILE A 3 5.54 25.22 0.12
N LEU A 4 5.13 24.59 1.24
CA LEU A 4 5.72 23.33 1.70
C LEU A 4 5.46 22.18 0.72
N ALA A 5 4.25 22.10 0.16
CA ALA A 5 3.92 21.09 -0.85
C ALA A 5 4.74 21.26 -2.14
N LEU A 6 5.00 22.51 -2.56
CA LEU A 6 5.85 22.81 -3.72
C LEU A 6 7.32 22.49 -3.45
N ILE A 7 7.85 22.87 -2.28
CA ILE A 7 9.22 22.51 -1.86
C ILE A 7 9.38 20.99 -1.83
N TYR A 8 8.39 20.28 -1.26
CA TYR A 8 8.37 18.82 -1.25
C TYR A 8 8.41 18.25 -2.67
N PHE A 9 7.51 18.70 -3.54
CA PHE A 9 7.44 18.25 -4.94
C PHE A 9 8.77 18.47 -5.68
N ILE A 10 9.35 19.67 -5.59
CA ILE A 10 10.63 20.02 -6.22
C ILE A 10 11.77 19.15 -5.67
N THR A 11 11.78 18.89 -4.36
CA THR A 11 12.78 18.03 -3.72
C THR A 11 12.70 16.60 -4.27
N ILE A 12 11.50 16.01 -4.35
CA ILE A 12 11.32 14.66 -4.88
C ILE A 12 11.64 14.59 -6.36
N LEU A 13 11.30 15.64 -7.13
CA LEU A 13 11.65 15.74 -8.54
C LEU A 13 13.17 15.76 -8.71
N PHE A 14 13.89 16.56 -7.92
CA PHE A 14 15.36 16.61 -7.94
C PHE A 14 15.99 15.27 -7.53
N VAL A 15 15.50 14.64 -6.47
CA VAL A 15 15.98 13.32 -6.01
C VAL A 15 15.76 12.26 -7.10
N SER A 16 14.57 12.23 -7.68
CA SER A 16 14.22 11.27 -8.75
C SER A 16 15.04 11.51 -10.01
N TYR A 17 15.32 12.77 -10.35
CA TYR A 17 16.17 13.13 -11.49
C TYR A 17 17.62 12.69 -11.29
N LYS A 18 18.19 12.95 -10.11
CA LYS A 18 19.57 12.53 -9.78
C LYS A 18 19.71 11.02 -9.65
N ASN A 19 18.73 10.36 -9.05
CA ASN A 19 18.72 8.91 -8.92
C ASN A 19 17.27 8.40 -8.82
N PHE A 20 16.78 7.91 -9.95
CA PHE A 20 15.40 7.46 -10.09
C PHE A 20 15.02 6.36 -9.08
N ALA A 21 15.95 5.48 -8.72
CA ALA A 21 15.70 4.42 -7.76
C ALA A 21 15.37 4.97 -6.37
N TRP A 22 16.02 6.05 -5.93
CA TRP A 22 15.69 6.70 -4.65
C TRP A 22 14.33 7.41 -4.68
N GLY A 23 13.92 7.93 -5.84
CA GLY A 23 12.54 8.41 -6.05
C GLY A 23 11.51 7.31 -5.82
N LEU A 24 11.77 6.12 -6.37
CA LEU A 24 10.92 4.94 -6.17
C LEU A 24 10.92 4.42 -4.72
N TYR A 25 12.09 4.31 -4.07
CA TYR A 25 12.15 3.85 -2.68
C TYR A 25 11.46 4.83 -1.73
N SER A 26 11.64 6.13 -1.95
CA SER A 26 10.96 7.15 -1.14
C SER A 26 9.44 7.10 -1.34
N LEU A 27 8.95 6.85 -2.56
CA LEU A 27 7.52 6.65 -2.81
C LEU A 27 6.95 5.50 -1.98
N ALA A 28 7.64 4.35 -1.98
CA ALA A 28 7.26 3.19 -1.16
C ALA A 28 7.31 3.49 0.35
N PHE A 29 8.28 4.30 0.79
CA PHE A 29 8.40 4.70 2.19
C PHE A 29 7.25 5.61 2.63
N VAL A 30 6.75 6.50 1.77
CA VAL A 30 5.72 7.50 2.13
C VAL A 30 4.28 7.07 1.81
N LEU A 31 4.04 5.83 1.37
CA LEU A 31 2.68 5.31 1.09
C LEU A 31 1.63 5.63 2.20
N PRO A 32 1.96 5.54 3.50
CA PRO A 32 0.99 5.82 4.55
C PRO A 32 0.53 7.28 4.60
N LEU A 33 1.26 8.22 3.97
CA LEU A 33 0.97 9.66 4.02
C LEU A 33 -0.13 10.11 3.06
N TYR A 34 -0.91 9.19 2.48
CA TYR A 34 -2.00 9.50 1.53
C TYR A 34 -3.12 10.38 2.14
N PHE A 35 -3.25 10.43 3.47
CA PHE A 35 -4.24 11.25 4.15
C PHE A 35 -3.85 12.75 4.19
N LEU A 36 -2.57 13.09 3.99
CA LEU A 36 -2.12 14.48 3.95
C LEU A 36 -2.57 15.12 2.63
N ARG A 37 -3.59 15.98 2.71
CA ARG A 37 -4.27 16.62 1.58
C ARG A 37 -4.06 18.14 1.57
N PRO A 38 -2.91 18.65 1.13
CA PRO A 38 -2.75 20.07 0.92
C PRO A 38 -3.77 20.59 -0.11
N GLN A 39 -4.36 21.75 0.16
CA GLN A 39 -5.21 22.44 -0.81
C GLN A 39 -4.31 23.16 -1.83
N ILE A 40 -4.20 22.61 -3.04
CA ILE A 40 -3.48 23.23 -4.16
C ILE A 40 -4.53 23.65 -5.19
N GLY A 41 -4.91 24.93 -5.17
CA GLY A 41 -5.99 25.46 -6.00
C GLY A 41 -7.33 24.81 -5.68
N PHE A 42 -8.11 24.48 -6.72
CA PHE A 42 -9.47 23.92 -6.60
C PHE A 42 -9.52 22.40 -6.43
N LEU A 43 -8.41 21.69 -6.61
CA LEU A 43 -8.37 20.24 -6.53
C LEU A 43 -7.69 19.80 -5.22
N PRO A 44 -8.37 19.02 -4.36
CA PRO A 44 -7.70 18.40 -3.23
C PRO A 44 -6.66 17.42 -3.78
N THR A 45 -5.39 17.72 -3.56
CA THR A 45 -4.27 16.84 -3.94
C THR A 45 -3.67 16.22 -2.70
N THR A 46 -3.20 14.99 -2.79
CA THR A 46 -2.50 14.33 -1.67
C THR A 46 -0.99 14.50 -1.81
N ILE A 47 -0.26 14.42 -0.69
CA ILE A 47 1.21 14.36 -0.72
C ILE A 47 1.68 13.15 -1.55
N LEU A 48 0.95 12.04 -1.49
CA LEU A 48 1.26 10.85 -2.27
C LEU A 48 1.13 11.09 -3.78
N GLU A 49 0.08 11.80 -4.20
CA GLU A 49 -0.12 12.20 -5.61
C GLU A 49 0.98 13.15 -6.09
N LEU A 50 1.44 14.08 -5.25
CA LEU A 50 2.58 14.94 -5.57
C LEU A 50 3.87 14.12 -5.70
N HIS A 51 4.12 13.19 -4.79
CA HIS A 51 5.29 12.32 -4.83
C HIS A 51 5.28 11.44 -6.08
N PHE A 52 4.15 10.80 -6.36
CA PHE A 52 3.95 9.99 -7.55
C PHE A 52 4.11 10.84 -8.81
N GLY A 53 3.49 12.03 -8.86
CA GLY A 53 3.62 12.97 -9.97
C GLY A 53 5.07 13.34 -10.25
N ALA A 54 5.86 13.66 -9.22
CA ALA A 54 7.28 13.97 -9.38
C ALA A 54 8.08 12.79 -9.96
N VAL A 55 7.88 11.58 -9.44
CA VAL A 55 8.51 10.35 -9.95
C VAL A 55 8.07 10.08 -11.39
N PHE A 56 6.77 10.19 -11.66
CA PHE A 56 6.18 9.97 -12.97
C PHE A 56 6.70 10.96 -14.02
N LEU A 57 6.81 12.26 -13.70
CA LEU A 57 7.34 13.25 -14.64
C LEU A 57 8.79 12.97 -15.00
N VAL A 58 9.63 12.64 -14.02
CA VAL A 58 11.03 12.27 -14.30
C VAL A 58 11.07 11.01 -15.17
N TRP A 59 10.24 10.00 -14.87
CA TRP A 59 10.12 8.81 -15.70
C TRP A 59 9.71 9.14 -17.13
N LEU A 60 8.65 9.94 -17.30
CA LEU A 60 8.07 10.32 -18.57
C LEU A 60 9.09 11.01 -19.48
N PHE A 61 9.82 11.99 -18.95
CA PHE A 61 10.75 12.79 -19.73
C PHE A 61 12.12 12.14 -19.92
N SER A 62 12.62 11.37 -18.95
CA SER A 62 13.99 10.82 -19.00
C SER A 62 14.07 9.36 -19.45
N TYR A 63 13.04 8.55 -19.19
CA TYR A 63 13.17 7.08 -19.28
C TYR A 63 12.07 6.41 -20.12
N ALA A 64 10.87 6.98 -20.23
CA ALA A 64 9.72 6.32 -20.82
C ALA A 64 9.96 5.82 -22.25
N ARG A 65 10.68 6.58 -23.09
CA ARG A 65 10.99 6.17 -24.47
C ARG A 65 11.84 4.90 -24.52
N GLN A 66 12.81 4.75 -23.63
CA GLN A 66 13.67 3.57 -23.56
C GLN A 66 12.92 2.39 -22.92
N ASP A 67 12.18 2.66 -21.85
CA ASP A 67 11.42 1.65 -21.12
C ASP A 67 10.24 1.09 -21.92
N TRP A 68 9.70 1.85 -22.86
CA TRP A 68 8.58 1.43 -23.72
C TRP A 68 8.85 0.13 -24.47
N VAL A 69 10.09 -0.09 -24.92
CA VAL A 69 10.49 -1.33 -25.61
C VAL A 69 10.27 -2.54 -24.68
N ARG A 70 10.69 -2.42 -23.42
CA ARG A 70 10.55 -3.48 -22.40
C ARG A 70 9.10 -3.67 -21.97
N ILE A 71 8.35 -2.59 -21.82
CA ILE A 71 6.92 -2.64 -21.49
C ILE A 71 6.17 -3.36 -22.60
N LYS A 72 6.46 -3.05 -23.87
CA LYS A 72 5.87 -3.71 -25.02
C LYS A 72 6.22 -5.20 -25.06
N GLU A 73 7.48 -5.55 -24.85
CA GLU A 73 7.94 -6.94 -24.78
C GLU A 73 7.22 -7.70 -23.66
N PHE A 74 7.13 -7.12 -22.45
CA PHE A 74 6.38 -7.71 -21.34
C PHE A 74 4.92 -7.97 -21.69
N LEU A 75 4.24 -6.99 -22.31
CA LEU A 75 2.83 -7.13 -22.69
C LEU A 75 2.62 -8.20 -23.78
N GLN A 76 3.56 -8.32 -24.73
CA GLN A 76 3.53 -9.32 -25.79
C GLN A 76 3.78 -10.74 -25.26
N ASN A 77 4.70 -10.89 -24.30
CA ASN A 77 5.02 -12.17 -23.69
C ASN A 77 3.93 -12.64 -22.71
N ASN A 78 3.16 -11.72 -22.13
CA ASN A 78 2.13 -12.02 -21.13
C ASN A 78 0.72 -11.66 -21.61
N LYS A 79 0.33 -12.13 -22.81
CA LYS A 79 -0.94 -11.73 -23.48
C LYS A 79 -2.17 -11.84 -22.59
N LEU A 80 -2.31 -12.91 -21.81
CA LEU A 80 -3.48 -13.15 -20.96
C LEU A 80 -3.57 -12.10 -19.84
N PHE A 81 -2.44 -11.80 -19.19
CA PHE A 81 -2.35 -10.71 -18.22
C PHE A 81 -2.62 -9.35 -18.87
N SER A 82 -2.06 -9.08 -20.05
CA SER A 82 -2.25 -7.82 -20.78
C SER A 82 -3.72 -7.58 -21.13
N TRP A 83 -4.42 -8.60 -21.62
CA TRP A 83 -5.85 -8.52 -21.89
C TRP A 83 -6.67 -8.36 -20.62
N GLY A 84 -6.36 -9.11 -19.55
CA GLY A 84 -7.01 -8.96 -18.26
C GLY A 84 -6.85 -7.54 -17.69
N LEU A 85 -5.63 -6.99 -17.75
CA LEU A 85 -5.34 -5.63 -17.32
C LEU A 85 -6.09 -4.59 -18.15
N PHE A 86 -6.14 -4.77 -19.48
CA PHE A 86 -6.87 -3.88 -20.38
C PHE A 86 -8.38 -3.89 -20.10
N ILE A 87 -8.99 -5.08 -20.00
CA ILE A 87 -10.41 -5.23 -19.69
C ILE A 87 -10.72 -4.63 -18.32
N PHE A 88 -9.89 -4.91 -17.32
CA PHE A 88 -10.02 -4.35 -15.97
C PHE A 88 -9.94 -2.82 -15.99
N PHE A 89 -8.99 -2.25 -16.73
CA PHE A 89 -8.84 -0.80 -16.86
C PHE A 89 -10.06 -0.16 -17.54
N VAL A 90 -10.52 -0.72 -18.66
CA VAL A 90 -11.72 -0.23 -19.38
C VAL A 90 -12.96 -0.32 -18.49
N ALA A 91 -13.15 -1.43 -17.77
CA ALA A 91 -14.25 -1.60 -16.83
C ALA A 91 -14.19 -0.57 -15.68
N SER A 92 -13.00 -0.35 -15.12
CA SER A 92 -12.81 0.68 -14.08
C SER A 92 -13.11 2.08 -14.58
N PHE A 93 -12.76 2.39 -15.83
CA PHE A 93 -13.04 3.70 -16.44
C PHE A 93 -14.53 3.88 -16.73
N ALA A 94 -15.20 2.85 -17.26
CA ALA A 94 -16.65 2.85 -17.46
C ALA A 94 -17.42 3.06 -16.14
N SER A 95 -16.90 2.54 -15.02
CA SER A 95 -17.53 2.69 -13.70
C SER A 95 -17.70 4.15 -13.26
N ILE A 96 -16.84 5.07 -13.73
CA ILE A 96 -16.96 6.51 -13.47
C ILE A 96 -18.32 7.01 -13.94
N PHE A 97 -18.70 6.67 -15.18
CA PHE A 97 -19.96 7.10 -15.78
C PHE A 97 -21.15 6.37 -15.20
N VAL A 98 -21.03 5.06 -14.96
CA VAL A 98 -22.09 4.25 -14.33
C VAL A 98 -22.49 4.82 -12.96
N SER A 99 -21.51 5.31 -12.18
CA SER A 99 -21.78 5.91 -10.87
C SER A 99 -22.69 7.15 -10.91
N ALA A 100 -22.77 7.82 -12.07
CA ALA A 100 -23.46 9.08 -12.29
C ALA A 100 -24.89 8.91 -12.87
N ILE A 101 -25.22 7.76 -13.46
CA ILE A 101 -26.49 7.52 -14.18
C ILE A 101 -27.73 7.74 -13.30
N ALA A 102 -27.66 7.36 -12.02
CA ALA A 102 -28.79 7.45 -11.08
C ALA A 102 -28.63 8.54 -10.01
N SER A 103 -27.70 9.49 -10.20
CA SER A 103 -27.45 10.53 -9.20
C SER A 103 -28.14 11.85 -9.51
N LEU A 104 -28.64 12.50 -8.46
CA LEU A 104 -29.24 13.84 -8.54
C LEU A 104 -28.25 14.91 -9.05
N GLU A 105 -26.94 14.70 -8.82
CA GLU A 105 -25.86 15.61 -9.26
C GLU A 105 -24.78 14.84 -10.05
N PRO A 106 -25.02 14.53 -11.34
CA PRO A 106 -24.12 13.71 -12.15
C PRO A 106 -22.71 14.29 -12.26
N LEU A 107 -22.58 15.60 -12.45
CA LEU A 107 -21.28 16.26 -12.64
C LEU A 107 -20.39 16.13 -11.39
N GLN A 108 -20.95 16.36 -10.20
CA GLN A 108 -20.20 16.25 -8.95
C GLN A 108 -19.77 14.81 -8.67
N LYS A 109 -20.65 13.83 -8.95
CA LYS A 109 -20.28 12.42 -8.85
C LYS A 109 -19.17 12.04 -9.82
N ILE A 110 -19.19 12.50 -11.06
CA ILE A 110 -18.13 12.23 -12.04
C ILE A 110 -16.79 12.78 -11.55
N ILE A 111 -16.76 13.99 -10.97
CA ILE A 111 -15.54 14.59 -10.42
C ILE A 111 -14.98 13.73 -9.28
N LEU A 112 -15.82 13.34 -8.32
CA LEU A 112 -15.42 12.50 -7.19
C LEU A 112 -14.96 11.11 -7.65
N ALA A 113 -15.71 10.48 -8.56
CA ALA A 113 -15.38 9.17 -9.12
C ALA A 113 -14.08 9.21 -9.93
N THR A 114 -13.80 10.30 -10.65
CA THR A 114 -12.54 10.50 -11.39
C THR A 114 -11.35 10.61 -10.43
N GLY A 115 -11.51 11.32 -9.31
CA GLY A 115 -10.48 11.40 -8.27
C GLY A 115 -10.14 10.03 -7.68
N ILE A 116 -11.16 9.24 -7.34
CA ILE A 116 -10.99 7.86 -6.85
C ILE A 116 -10.36 6.99 -7.95
N TRP A 117 -10.86 7.06 -9.18
CA TRP A 117 -10.37 6.24 -10.28
C TRP A 117 -8.88 6.51 -10.56
N ARG A 118 -8.48 7.78 -10.53
CA ARG A 118 -7.08 8.18 -10.70
C ARG A 118 -6.19 7.52 -9.63
N ALA A 119 -6.54 7.70 -8.36
CA ALA A 119 -5.72 7.23 -7.23
C ALA A 119 -5.69 5.69 -7.10
N PHE A 120 -6.81 5.00 -7.37
CA PHE A 120 -6.92 3.56 -7.15
C PHE A 120 -6.60 2.69 -8.37
N PHE A 121 -6.71 3.23 -9.59
CA PHE A 121 -6.50 2.45 -10.82
C PHE A 121 -5.40 3.05 -11.69
N LEU A 122 -5.52 4.32 -12.09
CA LEU A 122 -4.58 4.91 -13.05
C LEU A 122 -3.15 4.98 -12.50
N GLU A 123 -2.95 5.57 -11.32
CA GLU A 123 -1.63 5.74 -10.72
C GLU A 123 -0.96 4.39 -10.41
N PRO A 124 -1.63 3.39 -9.81
CA PRO A 124 -1.05 2.05 -9.61
C PRO A 124 -0.67 1.34 -10.92
N ILE A 125 -1.48 1.47 -11.98
CA ILE A 125 -1.18 0.86 -13.29
C ILE A 125 0.04 1.54 -13.93
N ILE A 126 0.12 2.87 -13.86
CA ILE A 126 1.30 3.59 -14.36
C ILE A 126 2.53 3.20 -13.52
N LEU A 127 2.43 3.15 -12.20
CA LEU A 127 3.51 2.71 -11.32
C LEU A 127 3.97 1.28 -11.66
N PHE A 128 3.02 0.38 -11.93
CA PHE A 128 3.33 -0.97 -12.40
C PHE A 128 4.19 -0.94 -13.68
N PHE A 129 3.82 -0.14 -14.69
CA PHE A 129 4.62 -0.02 -15.91
C PHE A 129 5.99 0.62 -15.68
N ILE A 130 6.10 1.61 -14.79
CA ILE A 130 7.39 2.16 -14.36
C ILE A 130 8.28 1.06 -13.78
N LEU A 131 7.72 0.21 -12.90
CA LEU A 131 8.46 -0.89 -12.28
C LEU A 131 8.87 -1.96 -13.31
N VAL A 132 8.00 -2.29 -14.27
CA VAL A 132 8.32 -3.22 -15.37
C VAL A 132 9.45 -2.67 -16.24
N GLY A 133 9.35 -1.41 -16.67
CA GLY A 133 10.38 -0.76 -17.49
C GLY A 133 11.74 -0.66 -16.79
N ARG A 134 11.72 -0.28 -15.50
CA ARG A 134 12.91 -0.03 -14.70
C ARG A 134 13.37 -1.21 -13.84
N GLN A 135 12.83 -2.41 -14.01
CA GLN A 135 13.09 -3.57 -13.13
C GLN A 135 14.58 -3.91 -12.91
N GLN A 136 15.45 -3.61 -13.88
CA GLN A 136 16.91 -3.84 -13.79
C GLN A 136 17.68 -2.68 -13.13
N ASN A 137 17.04 -1.52 -12.99
CA ASN A 137 17.68 -0.27 -12.60
C ASN A 137 17.48 0.09 -11.12
N PHE A 138 16.75 -0.74 -10.38
CA PHE A 138 16.58 -0.59 -8.93
C PHE A 138 16.67 -1.95 -8.24
N SER A 139 17.07 -1.93 -6.97
CA SER A 139 17.12 -3.11 -6.12
C SER A 139 15.75 -3.38 -5.53
N LYS A 140 15.17 -4.53 -5.89
CA LYS A 140 13.94 -5.04 -5.28
C LYS A 140 14.04 -5.12 -3.74
N MET A 141 15.22 -5.44 -3.23
CA MET A 141 15.44 -5.59 -1.79
C MET A 141 15.45 -4.24 -1.06
N LYS A 142 16.02 -3.19 -1.67
CA LYS A 142 15.90 -1.83 -1.13
C LYS A 142 14.46 -1.33 -1.13
N MET A 143 13.65 -1.71 -2.13
CA MET A 143 12.22 -1.42 -2.16
C MET A 143 11.48 -2.10 -1.00
N ILE A 144 11.75 -3.39 -0.76
CA ILE A 144 11.14 -4.13 0.36
C ILE A 144 11.58 -3.53 1.70
N TRP A 145 12.85 -3.11 1.85
CA TRP A 145 13.30 -2.37 3.04
C TRP A 145 12.56 -1.05 3.23
N ALA A 146 12.34 -0.28 2.17
CA ALA A 146 11.59 0.98 2.24
C ALA A 146 10.15 0.76 2.70
N LEU A 147 9.47 -0.27 2.16
CA LEU A 147 8.14 -0.70 2.61
C LEU A 147 8.17 -1.15 4.07
N LEU A 148 9.15 -1.97 4.46
CA LEU A 148 9.27 -2.48 5.83
C LEU A 148 9.47 -1.34 6.84
N LEU A 149 10.30 -0.36 6.52
CA LEU A 149 10.50 0.82 7.36
C LEU A 149 9.24 1.69 7.41
N SER A 150 8.49 1.78 6.33
CA SER A 150 7.18 2.45 6.30
C SER A 150 6.18 1.78 7.24
N ALA A 151 6.03 0.45 7.12
CA ALA A 151 5.17 -0.35 7.99
C ALA A 151 5.62 -0.30 9.46
N PHE A 152 6.93 -0.26 9.70
CA PHE A 152 7.50 -0.08 11.03
C PHE A 152 7.06 1.23 11.67
N LEU A 153 7.15 2.37 10.96
CA LEU A 153 6.75 3.67 11.51
C LEU A 153 5.26 3.74 11.82
N VAL A 154 4.41 3.23 10.91
CA VAL A 154 2.97 3.11 11.15
C VAL A 154 2.69 2.26 12.39
N SER A 155 3.39 1.14 12.53
CA SER A 155 3.22 0.21 13.65
C SER A 155 3.74 0.77 14.96
N LEU A 156 4.86 1.50 14.92
CA LEU A 156 5.46 2.16 16.08
C LEU A 156 4.50 3.21 16.66
N ILE A 157 3.84 4.00 15.80
CA ILE A 157 2.81 4.95 16.23
C ILE A 157 1.63 4.22 16.88
N ALA A 158 1.16 3.11 16.30
CA ALA A 158 0.06 2.31 16.88
C ALA A 158 0.41 1.76 18.27
N VAL A 159 1.61 1.21 18.43
CA VAL A 159 2.10 0.65 19.70
C VAL A 159 2.31 1.76 20.73
N ALA A 160 2.81 2.92 20.32
CA ALA A 160 2.96 4.07 21.20
C ALA A 160 1.60 4.62 21.68
N GLN A 161 0.57 4.62 20.84
CA GLN A 161 -0.79 5.00 21.24
C GLN A 161 -1.31 4.11 22.37
N GLU A 162 -1.07 2.79 22.30
CA GLU A 162 -1.45 1.83 23.34
C GLU A 162 -0.64 2.03 24.64
N ILE A 163 0.70 1.97 24.55
CA ILE A 163 1.58 1.93 25.74
C ILE A 163 1.44 3.17 26.59
N PHE A 164 1.46 4.34 25.95
CA PHE A 164 1.55 5.58 26.69
C PHE A 164 0.20 6.03 27.24
N PHE A 165 -0.93 5.46 26.81
CA PHE A 165 -2.30 5.98 27.04
C PHE A 165 -2.47 7.49 26.73
N LEU A 166 -1.40 8.14 26.24
CA LEU A 166 -1.17 9.59 26.12
C LEU A 166 -1.76 10.13 24.82
N LEU A 167 -2.21 9.24 23.92
CA LEU A 167 -2.89 9.58 22.68
C LEU A 167 -4.34 9.06 22.67
N HIS A 168 -5.07 9.27 23.79
CA HIS A 168 -6.48 9.64 23.64
C HIS A 168 -6.64 10.97 22.87
N TRP A 169 -5.53 11.66 22.58
CA TRP A 169 -5.39 12.55 21.42
C TRP A 169 -5.69 11.77 20.12
N GLN A 170 -6.97 11.56 19.91
CA GLN A 170 -7.53 11.45 18.58
C GLN A 170 -7.04 12.71 17.86
N PHE A 171 -6.13 12.57 16.90
CA PHE A 171 -5.88 13.70 16.03
C PHE A 171 -7.25 14.07 15.43
N PRO A 172 -7.75 15.30 15.60
CA PRO A 172 -9.15 15.66 15.32
C PRO A 172 -9.58 15.47 13.85
N TYR A 173 -8.63 15.11 12.97
CA TYR A 173 -8.83 14.80 11.56
C TYR A 173 -8.96 13.31 11.22
N PHE A 174 -8.78 12.38 12.17
CA PHE A 174 -8.55 10.95 11.89
C PHE A 174 -9.69 10.04 12.35
N GLY A 175 -10.92 10.31 11.87
CA GLY A 175 -12.04 9.36 11.88
C GLY A 175 -12.63 9.01 13.25
N MET A 176 -13.66 8.15 13.22
CA MET A 176 -14.33 7.63 14.43
C MET A 176 -13.39 6.66 15.15
N ALA A 177 -12.76 7.13 16.23
CA ALA A 177 -12.00 6.26 17.11
C ALA A 177 -12.94 5.24 17.76
N ILE A 178 -12.59 3.96 17.63
CA ILE A 178 -13.31 2.87 18.31
C ILE A 178 -12.54 2.64 19.63
N PRO A 179 -13.17 2.86 20.80
CA PRO A 179 -12.51 2.64 22.08
C PRO A 179 -11.87 1.25 22.17
N GLY A 180 -10.62 1.19 22.63
CA GLY A 180 -9.86 -0.07 22.75
C GLY A 180 -9.25 -0.59 21.45
N ARG A 181 -9.27 0.18 20.34
CA ARG A 181 -8.66 -0.22 19.06
C ARG A 181 -7.76 0.87 18.51
N MET A 182 -6.49 0.54 18.29
CA MET A 182 -5.50 1.49 17.77
C MET A 182 -5.60 1.63 16.25
N ASN A 183 -5.61 2.88 15.75
CA ASN A 183 -5.72 3.22 14.33
C ASN A 183 -4.47 3.89 13.75
N SER A 184 -3.44 4.15 14.55
CA SER A 184 -2.20 4.81 14.11
C SER A 184 -2.51 6.16 13.46
N ILE A 185 -2.03 6.36 12.24
CA ILE A 185 -2.28 7.52 11.38
C ILE A 185 -3.44 7.30 10.40
N TYR A 186 -4.18 6.20 10.52
CA TYR A 186 -5.30 5.90 9.63
C TYR A 186 -6.64 6.25 10.29
N THR A 187 -7.68 6.38 9.46
CA THR A 187 -9.05 6.62 9.93
C THR A 187 -9.72 5.40 10.54
N THR A 188 -9.17 4.20 10.31
CA THR A 188 -9.74 2.94 10.82
C THR A 188 -8.63 2.00 11.31
N PRO A 189 -8.87 1.23 12.39
CA PRO A 189 -7.91 0.24 12.88
C PRO A 189 -7.62 -0.86 11.85
N ASN A 190 -8.60 -1.19 11.00
CA ASN A 190 -8.44 -2.23 9.99
C ASN A 190 -7.39 -1.87 8.93
N ALA A 191 -7.17 -0.57 8.67
CA ALA A 191 -6.20 -0.11 7.68
C ALA A 191 -4.74 -0.44 8.08
N ILE A 192 -4.44 -0.56 9.38
CA ILE A 192 -3.12 -1.01 9.86
C ILE A 192 -2.83 -2.39 9.30
N GLY A 193 -3.75 -3.35 9.47
CA GLY A 193 -3.55 -4.71 8.99
C GLY A 193 -3.52 -4.81 7.47
N LEU A 194 -4.35 -4.02 6.78
CA LEU A 194 -4.37 -3.98 5.31
C LEU A 194 -3.01 -3.56 4.72
N PHE A 195 -2.32 -2.62 5.36
CA PHE A 195 -1.01 -2.16 4.91
C PHE A 195 0.15 -3.01 5.45
N THR A 196 0.18 -3.27 6.76
CA THR A 196 1.36 -3.84 7.42
C THR A 196 1.51 -5.34 7.22
N LEU A 197 0.42 -6.13 7.10
CA LEU A 197 0.52 -7.58 6.90
C LEU A 197 1.11 -7.97 5.53
N PRO A 198 0.67 -7.40 4.38
CA PRO A 198 1.30 -7.70 3.10
C PRO A 198 2.80 -7.35 3.11
N VAL A 199 3.16 -6.23 3.75
CA VAL A 199 4.56 -5.82 3.91
C VAL A 199 5.33 -6.80 4.79
N LEU A 200 4.74 -7.28 5.88
CA LEU A 200 5.33 -8.30 6.76
C LEU A 200 5.68 -9.56 5.97
N PHE A 201 4.74 -10.11 5.20
CA PHE A 201 4.98 -11.31 4.39
C PHE A 201 6.01 -11.05 3.28
N LEU A 202 5.94 -9.91 2.60
CA LEU A 202 6.92 -9.53 1.59
C LEU A 202 8.33 -9.40 2.20
N SER A 203 8.43 -8.93 3.44
CA SER A 203 9.69 -8.77 4.15
C SER A 203 10.41 -10.07 4.45
N LEU A 204 9.72 -11.23 4.42
CA LEU A 204 10.35 -12.54 4.61
C LEU A 204 11.43 -12.82 3.56
N LEU A 205 11.30 -12.23 2.36
CA LEU A 205 12.31 -12.29 1.31
C LEU A 205 13.65 -11.67 1.72
N LEU A 206 13.67 -10.79 2.73
CA LEU A 206 14.90 -10.17 3.25
C LEU A 206 15.72 -11.13 4.12
N LEU A 207 15.11 -12.15 4.75
CA LEU A 207 15.75 -13.03 5.71
C LEU A 207 17.08 -13.64 5.21
N PRO A 208 17.16 -14.22 3.98
CA PRO A 208 18.41 -14.79 3.47
C PRO A 208 19.51 -13.75 3.22
N GLN A 209 19.15 -12.46 3.13
CA GLN A 209 20.08 -11.38 2.86
C GLN A 209 20.63 -10.69 4.11
N LEU A 210 20.11 -11.04 5.30
CA LEU A 210 20.58 -10.48 6.57
C LEU A 210 21.93 -11.09 6.94
N LYS A 211 23.02 -10.36 6.64
CA LYS A 211 24.39 -10.82 6.92
C LYS A 211 24.83 -10.48 8.35
N ASN A 212 24.52 -9.28 8.82
CA ASN A 212 25.04 -8.75 10.09
C ASN A 212 24.09 -9.03 11.26
N LYS A 213 24.63 -9.32 12.45
CA LYS A 213 23.83 -9.53 13.67
C LYS A 213 22.92 -8.34 13.99
N VAL A 214 23.45 -7.12 13.88
CA VAL A 214 22.69 -5.88 14.10
C VAL A 214 21.48 -5.79 13.15
N GLN A 215 21.66 -6.11 11.87
CA GLN A 215 20.56 -6.11 10.89
C GLN A 215 19.50 -7.15 11.25
N LYS A 216 19.90 -8.35 11.72
CA LYS A 216 18.96 -9.39 12.17
C LYS A 216 18.16 -8.93 13.38
N TYR A 217 18.81 -8.38 14.41
CA TYR A 217 18.11 -7.88 15.60
C TYR A 217 17.17 -6.73 15.26
N PHE A 218 17.60 -5.78 14.43
CA PHE A 218 16.74 -4.71 13.97
C PHE A 218 15.53 -5.24 13.18
N TYR A 219 15.74 -6.19 12.26
CA TYR A 219 14.66 -6.81 11.49
C TYR A 219 13.64 -7.52 12.40
N TYR A 220 14.09 -8.32 13.37
CA TYR A 220 13.19 -8.98 14.31
C TYR A 220 12.45 -8.00 15.22
N PHE A 221 13.11 -6.93 15.65
CA PHE A 221 12.48 -5.85 16.39
C PHE A 221 11.37 -5.18 15.57
N VAL A 222 11.63 -4.87 14.29
CA VAL A 222 10.61 -4.31 13.39
C VAL A 222 9.42 -5.25 13.23
N ILE A 223 9.65 -6.56 13.03
CA ILE A 223 8.57 -7.56 12.96
C ILE A 223 7.75 -7.57 14.24
N LEU A 224 8.40 -7.58 15.40
CA LEU A 224 7.72 -7.59 16.69
C LEU A 224 6.78 -6.38 16.81
N ILE A 225 7.25 -5.18 16.45
CA ILE A 225 6.44 -3.96 16.49
C ILE A 225 5.26 -4.03 15.51
N ILE A 226 5.45 -4.59 14.30
CA ILE A 226 4.35 -4.81 13.35
C ILE A 226 3.30 -5.78 13.91
N LEU A 227 3.73 -6.87 14.56
CA LEU A 227 2.82 -7.85 15.16
C LEU A 227 2.04 -7.24 16.33
N LEU A 228 2.71 -6.48 17.20
CA LEU A 228 2.06 -5.77 18.31
C LEU A 228 1.05 -4.73 17.82
N ALA A 229 1.37 -3.96 16.78
CA ALA A 229 0.43 -3.03 16.18
C ALA A 229 -0.82 -3.71 15.63
N ASN A 230 -0.67 -4.87 14.99
CA ASN A 230 -1.81 -5.65 14.52
C ASN A 230 -2.64 -6.21 15.69
N LEU A 231 -2.00 -6.63 16.78
CA LEU A 231 -2.67 -7.06 18.00
C LEU A 231 -3.53 -5.94 18.59
N PHE A 232 -2.96 -4.76 18.83
CA PHE A 232 -3.65 -3.61 19.43
C PHE A 232 -4.68 -2.95 18.50
N SER A 233 -4.59 -3.19 17.19
CA SER A 233 -5.63 -2.74 16.25
C SER A 233 -6.94 -3.54 16.39
N PHE A 234 -6.88 -4.76 16.95
CA PHE A 234 -7.96 -5.75 16.94
C PHE A 234 -8.63 -5.85 15.55
N SER A 235 -7.85 -5.75 14.47
CA SER A 235 -8.36 -5.82 13.11
C SER A 235 -8.83 -7.25 12.80
N GLN A 236 -10.14 -7.47 12.86
CA GLN A 236 -10.76 -8.77 12.55
C GLN A 236 -10.32 -9.27 11.16
N GLY A 237 -10.31 -8.37 10.17
CA GLY A 237 -9.83 -8.71 8.82
C GLY A 237 -8.36 -9.10 8.77
N ALA A 238 -7.50 -8.49 9.59
CA ALA A 238 -6.09 -8.85 9.68
C ALA A 238 -5.90 -10.26 10.24
N TRP A 239 -6.63 -10.61 11.30
CA TRP A 239 -6.59 -11.95 11.89
C TRP A 239 -7.09 -13.03 10.94
N VAL A 240 -8.20 -12.77 10.25
CA VAL A 240 -8.73 -13.68 9.23
C VAL A 240 -7.73 -13.83 8.08
N ALA A 241 -7.17 -12.73 7.56
CA ALA A 241 -6.18 -12.77 6.50
C ALA A 241 -4.92 -13.55 6.91
N LEU A 242 -4.43 -13.35 8.14
CA LEU A 242 -3.29 -14.09 8.68
C LEU A 242 -3.59 -15.59 8.81
N ALA A 243 -4.77 -15.94 9.32
CA ALA A 243 -5.20 -17.34 9.42
C ALA A 243 -5.28 -18.00 8.03
N VAL A 244 -5.90 -17.34 7.06
CA VAL A 244 -5.98 -17.82 5.67
C VAL A 244 -4.59 -17.96 5.06
N ALA A 245 -3.71 -16.98 5.25
CA ALA A 245 -2.34 -17.02 4.74
C ALA A 245 -1.55 -18.21 5.31
N ILE A 246 -1.69 -18.49 6.61
CA ILE A 246 -1.08 -19.66 7.26
C ILE A 246 -1.63 -20.96 6.66
N VAL A 247 -2.94 -21.09 6.49
CA VAL A 247 -3.58 -22.28 5.90
C VAL A 247 -3.07 -22.53 4.49
N VAL A 248 -3.04 -21.49 3.66
CA VAL A 248 -2.55 -21.55 2.27
C VAL A 248 -1.07 -21.92 2.24
N TYR A 249 -0.24 -21.29 3.09
CA TYR A 249 1.16 -21.63 3.21
C TYR A 249 1.38 -23.09 3.58
N LEU A 250 0.70 -23.59 4.61
CA LEU A 250 0.78 -24.98 5.05
C LEU A 250 0.36 -25.96 3.96
N PHE A 251 -0.63 -25.58 3.13
CA PHE A 251 -1.11 -26.41 2.03
C PHE A 251 -0.02 -26.59 0.96
N PHE A 252 0.65 -25.50 0.59
CA PHE A 252 1.77 -25.54 -0.36
C PHE A 252 3.06 -26.11 0.22
N ALA A 253 3.28 -25.99 1.53
CA ALA A 253 4.42 -26.59 2.24
C ALA A 253 4.29 -28.12 2.44
N GLY A 254 3.21 -28.73 1.97
CA GLY A 254 3.01 -30.19 2.01
C GLY A 254 2.17 -30.69 3.20
N TYR A 255 1.78 -29.82 4.14
CA TYR A 255 0.95 -30.15 5.30
C TYR A 255 -0.55 -30.15 4.97
N LYS A 256 -0.92 -30.74 3.82
CA LYS A 256 -2.30 -30.68 3.26
C LYS A 256 -3.38 -31.12 4.24
N LYS A 257 -3.15 -32.21 4.99
CA LYS A 257 -4.10 -32.72 5.99
C LYS A 257 -4.38 -31.70 7.08
N LEU A 258 -3.34 -31.07 7.60
CA LEU A 258 -3.45 -30.07 8.67
C LEU A 258 -4.14 -28.79 8.16
N SER A 259 -3.82 -28.33 6.95
CA SER A 259 -4.54 -27.21 6.31
C SER A 259 -6.03 -27.47 6.15
N VAL A 260 -6.41 -28.65 5.64
CA VAL A 260 -7.83 -29.01 5.46
C VAL A 260 -8.53 -29.10 6.82
N SER A 261 -7.89 -29.70 7.84
CA SER A 261 -8.43 -29.74 9.21
C SER A 261 -8.66 -28.35 9.78
N LEU A 262 -7.74 -27.41 9.59
CA LEU A 262 -7.90 -26.02 10.05
C LEU A 262 -9.03 -25.28 9.33
N VAL A 263 -9.22 -25.50 8.02
CA VAL A 263 -10.34 -24.93 7.27
C VAL A 263 -11.66 -25.48 7.78
N LEU A 264 -11.77 -26.80 7.94
CA LEU A 264 -12.99 -27.44 8.45
C LEU A 264 -13.33 -26.97 9.87
N LEU A 265 -12.31 -26.88 10.74
CA LEU A 265 -12.49 -26.34 12.08
C LEU A 265 -12.95 -24.87 12.06
N GLY A 266 -12.36 -24.05 11.19
CA GLY A 266 -12.80 -22.66 10.99
C GLY A 266 -14.25 -22.56 10.52
N MET A 267 -14.66 -23.40 9.56
CA MET A 267 -16.05 -23.46 9.10
C MET A 267 -17.01 -23.88 10.22
N ILE A 268 -16.65 -24.89 11.02
CA ILE A 268 -17.45 -25.34 12.17
C ILE A 268 -17.60 -24.20 13.19
N VAL A 269 -16.51 -23.50 13.52
CA VAL A 269 -16.56 -22.38 14.46
C VAL A 269 -17.48 -21.27 13.94
N VAL A 270 -17.39 -20.91 12.65
CA VAL A 270 -18.27 -19.88 12.05
C VAL A 270 -19.74 -20.30 12.11
N LEU A 271 -20.04 -21.57 11.84
CA LEU A 271 -21.42 -22.10 11.92
C LEU A 271 -21.97 -22.17 13.34
N LEU A 272 -21.12 -22.19 14.37
CA LEU A 272 -21.51 -22.21 15.77
C LEU A 272 -21.72 -20.82 16.38
N ILE A 273 -21.32 -19.75 15.68
CA ILE A 273 -21.60 -18.38 16.14
C ILE A 273 -23.10 -18.12 15.93
N PRO A 274 -23.89 -17.88 17.00
CA PRO A 274 -25.30 -17.55 16.87
C PRO A 274 -25.43 -16.28 16.02
N SER A 275 -26.24 -16.35 14.96
CA SER A 275 -26.58 -15.23 14.08
C SER A 275 -27.44 -14.19 14.79
#